data_AF-A0AA36DJ42-F1
#
_entry.id   AF-A0AA36DJ42-F1
#
_cell.length_a   1.000
_cell.length_b   1.000
_cell.length_c   1.000
_cell.angle_alpha   90.00
_cell.angle_beta   90.00
_cell.angle_gamma   90.00
#
_symmetry.space_group_name_H-M   'P 1'
#
loop_
_entity.id
_entity.type
_entity.pdbx_description
1 polymer ?
#
loop_
_entity_poly.entity_id
_entity_poly.type
_entity_poly.pdbx_seq_one_letter_code
_entity_poly.pdbx_strand_id
1 'polypeptide(L)'
;VDCTLLYDDFSWGFRYKASEECEVWIWATNELKQFIMVGLIAVTDAITIVKVRSYLSQMPGDSEQALSKRRSEINLFKQALLQFFMWVAEMVCYFYIVNYFTHKFVRWMLSTLAWIVMHTSDAFSVIFINQELRKLFCNPAL
;
A
#
# COMPACT_ATOMS: atom_id res chain seq x y z
N VAL A 1 -8.23 30.36 9.30
CA VAL A 1 -8.40 29.98 7.88
C VAL A 1 -9.46 28.90 7.83
N ASP A 2 -10.65 29.21 7.30
CA ASP A 2 -11.74 28.22 7.22
C ASP A 2 -11.56 27.34 5.99
N CYS A 3 -10.86 26.23 6.19
CA CYS A 3 -10.68 25.15 5.23
C CYS A 3 -11.82 24.14 5.32
N THR A 4 -13.02 24.58 4.98
CA THR A 4 -14.20 23.70 5.01
C THR A 4 -14.18 22.78 3.79
N LEU A 5 -14.45 21.50 4.03
CA LEU A 5 -14.69 20.51 2.99
C LEU A 5 -16.07 20.81 2.37
N LEU A 6 -16.07 21.27 1.13
CA LEU A 6 -17.28 21.62 0.38
C LEU A 6 -17.53 20.57 -0.70
N TYR A 7 -18.79 20.36 -1.03
CA TYR A 7 -19.12 19.58 -2.21
C TYR A 7 -18.85 20.44 -3.45
N ASP A 8 -17.94 20.01 -4.31
CA ASP A 8 -17.67 20.67 -5.60
C ASP A 8 -18.48 19.97 -6.69
N ASP A 9 -19.46 20.69 -7.24
CA ASP A 9 -20.33 20.23 -8.32
C ASP A 9 -19.56 19.99 -9.64
N PHE A 10 -18.40 20.62 -9.84
CA PHE A 10 -17.57 20.40 -11.02
C PHE A 10 -16.74 19.10 -10.90
N SER A 11 -16.18 18.87 -9.71
CA SER A 11 -15.50 17.64 -9.32
C SER A 11 -16.40 16.41 -9.26
N TRP A 12 -17.65 16.66 -8.90
CA TRP A 12 -18.56 15.66 -8.34
C TRP A 12 -17.95 14.95 -7.12
N GLY A 13 -17.41 15.73 -6.18
CA GLY A 13 -16.69 15.21 -5.02
C GLY A 13 -16.46 16.27 -3.95
N PHE A 14 -16.14 15.82 -2.75
CA PHE A 14 -15.78 16.70 -1.65
C PHE A 14 -14.38 17.28 -1.90
N ARG A 15 -14.30 18.59 -2.09
CA ARG A 15 -13.05 19.32 -2.17
C ARG A 15 -13.04 20.42 -1.13
N TYR A 16 -11.88 20.65 -0.54
CA TYR A 16 -11.70 21.83 0.29
C TYR A 16 -11.81 23.09 -0.57
N LYS A 17 -12.27 24.17 0.04
CA LYS A 17 -12.35 25.48 -0.61
C LYS A 17 -10.99 25.85 -1.21
N ALA A 18 -10.95 26.13 -2.52
CA ALA A 18 -9.75 26.54 -3.22
C ALA A 18 -9.34 27.97 -2.81
N SER A 19 -8.50 28.07 -1.78
CA SER A 19 -7.69 29.24 -1.49
C SER A 19 -6.23 28.81 -1.39
N GLU A 20 -5.32 29.70 -1.77
CA GLU A 20 -3.87 29.44 -1.78
C GLU A 20 -3.38 28.99 -0.39
N GLU A 21 -3.95 29.57 0.68
CA GLU A 21 -3.67 29.13 2.06
C GLU A 21 -4.19 27.73 2.35
N CYS A 22 -5.37 27.37 1.83
CA CYS A 22 -5.99 26.08 2.13
C CYS A 22 -5.34 24.92 1.40
N GLU A 23 -4.92 25.13 0.15
CA GLU A 23 -4.20 24.15 -0.65
C GLU A 23 -2.90 23.70 0.04
N VAL A 24 -2.16 24.65 0.63
CA VAL A 24 -0.96 24.36 1.43
C VAL A 24 -1.31 23.51 2.67
N TRP A 25 -2.39 23.85 3.39
CA TRP A 25 -2.82 23.09 4.56
C TRP A 25 -3.28 21.66 4.23
N ILE A 26 -4.00 21.49 3.11
CA ILE A 26 -4.45 20.16 2.65
C ILE A 26 -3.25 19.33 2.23
N TRP A 27 -2.31 19.91 1.49
CA TRP A 27 -1.10 19.22 1.08
C TRP A 27 -0.26 18.81 2.31
N ALA A 28 -0.11 19.71 3.27
CA ALA A 28 0.59 19.44 4.52
C ALA A 28 -0.10 18.42 5.44
N THR A 29 -1.41 18.18 5.29
CA THR A 29 -2.15 17.26 6.17
C THR A 29 -2.50 15.92 5.52
N ASN A 30 -2.79 15.92 4.22
CA ASN A 30 -3.17 14.71 3.49
C ASN A 30 -1.96 14.01 2.87
N GLU A 31 -1.22 14.71 2.00
CA GLU A 31 -0.08 14.12 1.29
C GLU A 31 1.06 13.78 2.26
N LEU A 32 1.39 14.70 3.16
CA LEU A 32 2.43 14.47 4.17
C LEU A 32 2.08 13.27 5.08
N LYS A 33 0.82 13.10 5.48
CA LYS A 33 0.39 11.96 6.30
C LYS A 33 0.57 10.65 5.55
N GLN A 34 0.22 10.61 4.26
CA GLN A 34 0.43 9.42 3.43
C GLN A 34 1.93 9.08 3.31
N PHE A 35 2.78 10.08 3.05
CA PHE A 35 4.23 9.87 3.02
C PHE A 35 4.80 9.40 4.36
N ILE A 36 4.32 9.95 5.48
CA ILE A 36 4.72 9.50 6.82
C ILE A 36 4.31 8.03 7.02
N MET A 37 3.08 7.64 6.67
CA MET A 37 2.64 6.25 6.81
C MET A 37 3.47 5.30 5.96
N VAL A 38 3.73 5.63 4.69
CA VAL A 38 4.60 4.83 3.82
C VAL A 38 6.03 4.75 4.38
N GLY A 39 6.54 5.86 4.94
CA GLY A 39 7.84 5.90 5.60
C GLY A 39 7.90 4.97 6.82
N LEU A 40 6.87 4.96 7.67
CA LEU A 40 6.78 4.05 8.82
C LEU A 40 6.72 2.58 8.40
N ILE A 41 5.98 2.28 7.33
CA ILE A 41 5.92 0.93 6.75
C ILE A 41 7.30 0.51 6.26
N ALA A 42 7.99 1.36 5.49
CA ALA A 42 9.34 1.08 4.99
C ALA A 42 10.34 0.87 6.14
N VAL A 43 10.26 1.66 7.21
CA VAL A 43 11.07 1.47 8.43
C VAL A 43 10.76 0.12 9.10
N THR A 44 9.48 -0.24 9.22
CA THR A 44 9.05 -1.52 9.82
C THR A 44 9.56 -2.71 9.02
N ASP A 45 9.48 -2.63 7.69
CA ASP A 45 10.00 -3.65 6.78
C ASP A 45 11.53 -3.75 6.89
N ALA A 46 12.24 -2.63 6.94
CA ALA A 46 13.68 -2.58 7.12
C ALA A 46 14.11 -3.20 8.46
N ILE A 47 13.44 -2.84 9.56
CA ILE A 47 13.68 -3.44 10.88
C ILE A 47 13.44 -4.94 10.81
N THR A 48 12.35 -5.39 10.19
CA THR A 48 12.03 -6.82 10.04
C THR A 48 13.13 -7.55 9.28
N ILE A 49 13.61 -6.99 8.16
CA ILE A 49 14.73 -7.55 7.37
C ILE A 49 16.00 -7.61 8.22
N VAL A 50 16.37 -6.53 8.93
CA VAL A 50 17.57 -6.49 9.78
C VAL A 50 17.47 -7.51 10.90
N LYS A 51 16.31 -7.62 11.56
CA LYS A 51 16.09 -8.58 12.66
C LYS A 51 16.18 -10.01 12.16
N VAL A 52 15.56 -10.30 11.01
CA VAL A 52 15.70 -11.59 10.33
C VAL A 52 17.18 -11.86 10.11
N ARG A 53 17.91 -11.01 9.37
CA ARG A 53 19.35 -11.15 9.06
C ARG A 53 20.24 -11.35 10.29
N SER A 54 20.01 -10.59 11.35
CA SER A 54 20.76 -10.72 12.61
C SER A 54 20.55 -12.10 13.24
N TYR A 55 19.29 -12.55 13.34
CA TYR A 55 18.94 -13.90 13.80
C TYR A 55 19.55 -15.00 12.90
N LEU A 56 19.74 -14.73 11.60
CA LEU A 56 20.39 -15.66 10.68
C LEU A 56 21.89 -15.75 10.88
N SER A 57 22.56 -14.61 11.11
CA SER A 57 24.02 -14.54 11.28
C SER A 57 24.51 -15.32 12.51
N GLN A 58 23.61 -15.57 13.47
CA GLN A 58 23.88 -16.31 14.69
C GLN A 58 23.63 -17.83 14.56
N MET A 59 23.07 -18.31 13.44
CA MET A 59 22.83 -19.73 13.23
C MET A 59 24.02 -20.39 12.51
N PRO A 60 24.59 -21.50 13.03
CA PRO A 60 25.69 -22.21 12.38
C PRO A 60 25.23 -22.75 11.01
N GLY A 61 26.09 -22.56 10.01
CA GLY A 61 25.77 -22.71 8.59
C GLY A 61 25.39 -24.14 8.20
N ASP A 62 24.09 -24.40 8.13
CA ASP A 62 23.54 -25.51 7.37
C ASP A 62 22.90 -24.98 6.07
N SER A 63 23.28 -25.60 4.96
CA SER A 63 23.13 -25.06 3.60
C SER A 63 21.67 -24.87 3.16
N GLU A 64 20.73 -25.62 3.75
CA GLU A 64 19.31 -25.57 3.41
C GLU A 64 18.57 -24.40 4.08
N GLN A 65 18.91 -24.07 5.32
CA GLN A 65 18.35 -22.90 6.01
C GLN A 65 18.75 -21.60 5.33
N ALA A 66 20.02 -21.46 4.92
CA ALA A 66 20.49 -20.28 4.20
C ALA A 66 19.72 -20.05 2.87
N LEU A 67 19.41 -21.13 2.14
CA LEU A 67 18.62 -21.09 0.91
C LEU A 67 17.15 -20.73 1.16
N SER A 68 16.52 -21.33 2.17
CA SER A 68 15.14 -20.99 2.59
C SER A 68 15.01 -19.52 3.00
N LYS A 69 16.01 -19.00 3.73
CA LYS A 69 16.05 -17.60 4.15
C LYS A 69 16.26 -16.63 3.00
N ARG A 70 17.18 -16.93 2.07
CA ARG A 70 17.34 -16.15 0.82
C ARG A 70 16.04 -16.10 0.02
N ARG A 71 15.28 -17.19 -0.02
CA ARG A 71 13.95 -17.22 -0.63
C ARG A 71 12.97 -16.31 0.10
N SER A 72 12.99 -16.28 1.43
CA SER A 72 12.18 -15.34 2.23
C SER A 72 12.53 -13.88 1.96
N GLU A 73 13.82 -13.52 1.88
CA GLU A 73 14.24 -12.15 1.55
C GLU A 73 13.77 -11.74 0.15
N ILE A 74 13.90 -12.62 -0.84
CA ILE A 74 13.40 -12.39 -2.21
C ILE A 74 11.87 -12.25 -2.20
N ASN A 75 11.17 -13.03 -1.38
CA ASN A 75 9.72 -12.95 -1.25
C ASN A 75 9.27 -11.62 -0.64
N LEU A 76 9.95 -11.14 0.41
CA LEU A 76 9.70 -9.81 0.98
C LEU A 76 9.95 -8.70 -0.03
N PHE A 77 11.04 -8.78 -0.79
CA PHE A 77 11.32 -7.82 -1.86
C PHE A 77 10.22 -7.83 -2.94
N LYS A 78 9.74 -9.01 -3.33
CA LYS A 78 8.61 -9.14 -4.27
C LYS A 78 7.33 -8.54 -3.71
N GLN A 79 7.05 -8.70 -2.41
CA GLN A 79 5.89 -8.09 -1.74
C GLN A 79 5.98 -6.56 -1.79
N ALA A 80 7.13 -5.98 -1.40
CA ALA A 80 7.34 -4.55 -1.44
C ALA A 80 7.22 -3.96 -2.86
N LEU A 81 7.76 -4.65 -3.87
CA LEU A 81 7.61 -4.23 -5.27
C LEU A 81 6.15 -4.28 -5.73
N LEU A 82 5.45 -5.38 -5.44
CA LEU A 82 4.05 -5.54 -5.82
C LEU A 82 3.16 -4.46 -5.18
N GLN A 83 3.39 -4.20 -3.90
CA GLN A 83 2.72 -3.14 -3.13
C GLN A 83 2.92 -1.77 -3.77
N PHE A 84 4.17 -1.45 -4.15
CA PHE A 84 4.49 -0.19 -4.80
C PHE A 84 3.76 -0.05 -6.15
N PHE A 85 3.76 -1.10 -6.98
CA PHE A 85 3.05 -1.06 -8.27
C PHE A 85 1.54 -0.92 -8.11
N MET A 86 0.94 -1.58 -7.11
CA MET A 86 -0.48 -1.45 -6.80
C MET A 86 -0.83 -0.03 -6.35
N TRP A 87 0.00 0.59 -5.51
CA TRP A 87 -0.16 1.99 -5.11
C TRP A 87 -0.09 2.94 -6.31
N VAL A 88 0.87 2.75 -7.22
CA VAL A 88 0.95 3.55 -8.45
C VAL A 88 -0.30 3.35 -9.32
N ALA A 89 -0.78 2.12 -9.46
CA ALA A 89 -1.99 1.83 -10.23
C ALA A 89 -3.24 2.50 -9.60
N GLU A 90 -3.34 2.52 -8.27
CA GLU A 90 -4.39 3.26 -7.56
C GLU A 90 -4.31 4.76 -7.87
N MET A 91 -3.13 5.37 -7.76
CA MET A 91 -2.95 6.80 -8.08
C MET A 91 -3.33 7.12 -9.53
N VAL A 92 -2.96 6.26 -10.48
CA VAL A 92 -3.36 6.41 -11.89
C VAL A 92 -4.88 6.31 -12.03
N CYS A 93 -5.50 5.33 -11.37
CA CYS A 93 -6.94 5.15 -11.42
C CYS A 93 -7.67 6.38 -10.85
N TYR A 94 -7.25 6.83 -9.68
CA TYR A 94 -7.88 7.92 -8.94
C TYR A 94 -7.71 9.27 -9.63
N PHE A 95 -6.49 9.62 -10.06
CA PHE A 95 -6.20 10.94 -10.64
C PHE A 95 -6.49 11.04 -12.13
N TYR A 96 -6.36 9.94 -12.88
CA TYR A 96 -6.53 10.00 -14.33
C TYR A 96 -7.80 9.30 -14.77
N ILE A 97 -7.97 8.01 -14.46
CA ILE A 97 -9.07 7.19 -15.01
C ILE A 97 -10.44 7.70 -14.55
N VAL A 98 -10.62 7.96 -13.24
CA VAL A 98 -11.88 8.46 -12.69
C VAL A 98 -12.28 9.79 -13.33
N ASN A 99 -11.32 10.65 -13.68
CA ASN A 99 -11.59 11.95 -14.27
C ASN A 99 -12.11 11.87 -15.73
N TYR A 100 -11.82 10.80 -16.47
CA TYR A 100 -12.35 10.59 -17.83
C TYR A 100 -13.87 10.34 -17.88
N PHE A 101 -14.45 9.80 -16.81
CA PHE A 101 -15.88 9.51 -16.76
C PHE A 101 -16.65 10.71 -16.23
N THR A 102 -17.76 11.09 -16.86
CA THR A 102 -18.64 12.16 -16.38
C THR A 102 -19.81 11.63 -15.54
N HIS A 103 -20.13 10.34 -15.67
CA HIS A 103 -21.23 9.71 -14.95
C HIS A 103 -20.90 9.48 -13.46
N LYS A 104 -21.69 10.09 -12.57
CA LYS A 104 -21.43 10.13 -11.12
C LYS A 104 -21.29 8.74 -10.48
N PHE A 105 -22.19 7.82 -10.83
CA PHE A 105 -22.15 6.46 -10.30
C PHE A 105 -20.88 5.72 -10.74
N VAL A 106 -20.39 5.95 -11.95
CA VAL A 106 -19.19 5.30 -12.48
C VAL A 106 -17.95 5.84 -11.77
N ARG A 107 -17.87 7.17 -11.57
CA ARG A 107 -16.77 7.79 -10.78
C ARG A 107 -16.70 7.23 -9.37
N TRP A 108 -17.83 7.24 -8.65
CA TRP A 108 -17.91 6.74 -7.28
C TRP A 108 -17.58 5.25 -7.19
N MET A 109 -18.10 4.46 -8.12
CA MET A 109 -17.83 3.02 -8.15
C MET A 109 -16.35 2.74 -8.42
N LEU A 110 -15.73 3.42 -9.39
CA LEU A 110 -14.32 3.24 -9.73
C LEU A 110 -13.38 3.67 -8.61
N SER A 111 -13.62 4.83 -7.99
CA SER A 111 -12.79 5.29 -6.86
C SER A 111 -12.91 4.36 -5.66
N THR A 112 -14.13 3.91 -5.34
CA THR A 112 -14.38 2.97 -4.24
C THR A 112 -13.75 1.60 -4.51
N LEU A 113 -13.91 1.06 -5.71
CA LEU A 113 -13.31 -0.23 -6.08
C LEU A 113 -11.79 -0.15 -6.09
N ALA A 114 -11.20 0.92 -6.64
CA ALA A 114 -9.75 1.12 -6.62
C ALA A 114 -9.21 1.14 -5.18
N TRP A 115 -9.88 1.86 -4.28
CA TRP A 115 -9.52 1.94 -2.87
C TRP A 115 -9.61 0.58 -2.15
N ILE A 116 -10.71 -0.16 -2.35
CA ILE A 116 -10.89 -1.50 -1.75
C ILE A 116 -9.84 -2.48 -2.28
N VAL A 117 -9.60 -2.48 -3.58
CA VAL A 117 -8.61 -3.36 -4.21
C VAL A 117 -7.23 -3.08 -3.63
N MET A 118 -6.82 -1.81 -3.52
CA MET A 118 -5.55 -1.46 -2.91
C MET A 118 -5.43 -2.00 -1.49
N HIS A 119 -6.37 -1.69 -0.60
CA HIS A 119 -6.28 -2.06 0.83
C HIS A 119 -6.42 -3.56 1.11
N THR A 120 -6.97 -4.33 0.17
CA THR A 120 -7.04 -5.79 0.28
C THR A 120 -5.83 -6.46 -0.37
N SER A 121 -5.18 -5.79 -1.33
CA SER A 121 -4.11 -6.36 -2.13
C SER A 121 -2.84 -6.69 -1.33
N ASP A 122 -2.54 -5.95 -0.26
CA ASP A 122 -1.41 -6.22 0.65
C ASP A 122 -1.52 -7.63 1.23
N ALA A 123 -2.69 -7.95 1.79
CA ALA A 123 -2.97 -9.24 2.40
C ALA A 123 -2.91 -10.37 1.36
N PHE A 124 -3.51 -10.15 0.18
CA PHE A 124 -3.46 -11.11 -0.91
C PHE A 124 -2.03 -11.34 -1.40
N SER A 125 -1.23 -10.30 -1.52
CA SER A 125 0.17 -10.36 -1.96
C SER A 125 1.03 -11.17 -1.00
N VAL A 126 0.85 -11.00 0.30
CA VAL A 126 1.54 -11.78 1.34
C VAL A 126 1.18 -13.26 1.24
N ILE A 127 -0.12 -13.60 1.16
CA ILE A 127 -0.60 -14.98 1.05
C ILE A 127 -0.12 -15.62 -0.25
N PHE A 128 -0.10 -14.87 -1.35
CA PHE A 128 0.31 -15.39 -2.65
C PHE A 128 1.83 -15.60 -2.71
N ILE A 129 2.64 -14.72 -2.14
CA ILE A 129 4.10 -14.84 -2.27
C ILE A 129 4.69 -15.82 -1.24
N ASN A 130 4.10 -15.94 -0.05
CA ASN A 130 4.58 -16.85 0.99
C ASN A 130 3.95 -18.24 0.89
N GLN A 131 4.67 -19.17 0.26
CA GLN A 131 4.25 -20.58 0.13
C GLN A 131 3.99 -21.25 1.49
N GLU A 132 4.74 -20.90 2.53
CA GLU A 132 4.56 -21.42 3.89
C GLU A 132 3.21 -21.01 4.49
N LEU A 133 2.81 -19.74 4.34
CA LEU A 133 1.48 -19.27 4.76
C LEU A 133 0.38 -19.97 3.97
N ARG A 134 0.56 -20.15 2.66
CA ARG A 134 -0.42 -20.83 1.82
C ARG A 134 -0.63 -22.30 2.24
N LYS A 135 0.43 -23.00 2.64
CA LYS A 135 0.33 -24.37 3.17
C LYS A 135 -0.43 -24.41 4.49
N LEU A 136 -0.21 -23.46 5.40
CA LEU A 136 -0.95 -23.34 6.67
C LEU A 136 -2.45 -23.08 6.43
N PHE A 137 -2.80 -22.21 5.49
CA PHE A 137 -4.20 -21.94 5.14
C PHE A 137 -4.90 -23.11 4.45
N CYS A 138 -4.20 -23.86 3.60
CA CYS A 138 -4.77 -25.02 2.89
C CYS A 138 -4.73 -26.32 3.71
N ASN A 139 -3.88 -26.41 4.74
CA ASN A 139 -3.76 -27.60 5.58
C ASN A 139 -3.42 -27.21 7.04
N PRO A 140 -4.43 -26.81 7.85
CA PRO A 140 -4.22 -26.22 9.17
C PRO A 140 -3.76 -27.21 10.28
N ALA A 141 -3.39 -28.44 9.93
CA ALA A 141 -3.09 -29.53 10.87
C ALA A 141 -1.57 -29.83 11.04
N LEU A 142 -0.69 -28.89 10.68
CA LEU A 142 0.76 -28.97 10.84
C LEU A 142 1.29 -27.87 11.78
#